data_AF-G5QZU3-F1
#
_entry.id   AF-G5QZU3-F1
#
_cell.length_a   1.000
_cell.length_b   1.000
_cell.length_c   1.000
_cell.angle_alpha   90.00
_cell.angle_beta   90.00
_cell.angle_gamma   90.00
#
_symmetry.space_group_name_H-M   'P 1'
#
loop_
_entity.id
_entity.type
_entity.pdbx_description
1 polymer ?
#
loop_
_entity_poly.entity_id
_entity_poly.type
_entity_poly.pdbx_seq_one_letter_code
_entity_poly.pdbx_strand_id
1 'polypeptide(L)'
;MRQLQVIINIELPQMLRFSVPGIINEFSSVLKATPFAYTVGIAEITKQAMSLTAITLNGVQIYTLAGVLYFIIYKVFTLLAGVFEKKYRIS
;
A
#
# COMPACT_ATOMS: atom_id res chain seq x y z
N MET A 1 -3.17 22.08 32.45
CA MET A 1 -3.26 22.01 30.97
C MET A 1 -4.61 21.42 30.61
N ARG A 2 -5.31 21.93 29.58
CA ARG A 2 -6.60 21.38 29.16
C ARG A 2 -6.38 19.99 28.56
N GLN A 3 -7.22 19.00 28.90
CA GLN A 3 -7.09 17.60 28.41
C GLN A 3 -6.91 17.54 26.89
N LEU A 4 -7.61 18.39 26.14
CA LEU A 4 -7.51 18.50 24.68
C LEU A 4 -6.13 18.94 24.19
N GLN A 5 -5.43 19.82 24.92
CA GLN A 5 -4.09 20.27 24.57
C GLN A 5 -3.06 19.16 24.75
N VAL A 6 -3.24 18.28 25.73
CA VAL A 6 -2.37 17.13 25.97
C VAL A 6 -2.52 16.13 24.82
N ILE A 7 -3.76 15.78 24.46
CA ILE A 7 -4.04 14.85 23.37
C ILE A 7 -3.44 15.35 22.06
N ILE A 8 -3.71 16.61 21.68
CA ILE A 8 -3.30 17.14 20.36
C ILE A 8 -1.80 17.36 20.26
N ASN A 9 -1.16 17.92 21.30
CA ASN A 9 0.24 18.34 21.20
C ASN A 9 1.24 17.27 21.66
N ILE A 10 0.80 16.27 22.43
CA ILE A 10 1.68 15.27 23.03
C ILE A 10 1.32 13.87 22.54
N GLU A 11 0.11 13.39 22.82
CA GLU A 11 -0.25 11.99 22.55
C GLU A 11 -0.39 11.72 21.04
N LEU A 12 -1.11 12.55 20.31
CA LEU A 12 -1.36 12.38 18.87
C LEU A 12 -0.06 12.29 18.05
N PRO A 13 0.91 13.22 18.14
CA PRO A 13 2.15 13.11 17.37
C PRO A 13 2.98 11.88 17.77
N GLN A 14 2.96 11.46 19.03
CA GLN A 14 3.65 10.25 19.48
C GLN A 14 2.97 8.99 18.94
N MET A 15 1.66 8.88 19.07
CA MET A 15 0.87 7.74 18.56
C MET A 15 1.02 7.59 17.04
N LEU A 16 0.99 8.70 16.30
CA LEU A 16 1.22 8.68 14.85
C LEU A 16 2.62 8.14 14.53
N ARG A 17 3.65 8.58 15.25
CA ARG A 17 5.03 8.11 15.06
C ARG A 17 5.17 6.60 15.32
N PHE A 18 4.51 6.07 16.35
CA PHE A 18 4.52 4.63 16.64
C PHE A 18 3.68 3.79 15.67
N SER A 19 2.59 4.35 15.14
CA SER A 19 1.68 3.63 14.25
C SER A 19 2.18 3.53 12.81
N VAL A 20 3.01 4.48 12.35
CA VAL A 20 3.50 4.54 10.95
C VAL A 20 4.13 3.23 10.47
N PRO A 21 5.06 2.58 11.19
CA PRO A 21 5.61 1.28 10.78
C PRO A 21 4.54 0.19 10.62
N GLY A 22 3.55 0.17 11.51
CA GLY A 22 2.41 -0.76 11.45
C GLY A 22 1.54 -0.53 10.21
N ILE A 23 1.25 0.73 9.90
CA ILE A 23 0.47 1.11 8.71
C ILE A 23 1.19 0.70 7.43
N ILE A 24 2.52 0.84 7.37
CA ILE A 24 3.31 0.45 6.19
C ILE A 24 3.26 -1.07 5.97
N ASN A 25 3.39 -1.83 7.06
CA ASN A 25 3.28 -3.29 7.00
C ASN A 25 1.88 -3.73 6.57
N GLU A 26 0.83 -3.12 7.12
CA GLU A 26 -0.55 -3.43 6.75
C GLU A 26 -0.85 -3.09 5.30
N PHE A 27 -0.39 -1.92 4.82
CA PHE A 27 -0.49 -1.56 3.42
C PHE A 27 0.18 -2.61 2.51
N SER A 28 1.38 -3.07 2.87
CA SER A 28 2.06 -4.12 2.09
C SER A 28 1.30 -5.44 2.10
N SER A 29 0.63 -5.79 3.21
CA SER A 29 -0.18 -7.00 3.32
C SER A 29 -1.40 -6.90 2.42
N VAL A 30 -2.17 -5.82 2.56
CA VAL A 30 -3.37 -5.55 1.77
C VAL A 30 -3.04 -5.49 0.28
N LEU A 31 -1.98 -4.79 -0.13
CA LEU A 31 -1.59 -4.66 -1.54
C LEU A 31 -1.31 -6.03 -2.20
N LYS A 32 -0.82 -7.01 -1.44
CA LYS A 32 -0.58 -8.38 -1.94
C LYS A 32 -1.83 -9.25 -1.89
N ALA A 33 -2.80 -8.91 -1.05
CA ALA A 33 -4.07 -9.60 -0.93
C ALA A 33 -5.13 -9.09 -1.94
N THR A 34 -5.08 -7.82 -2.33
CA THR A 34 -6.05 -7.23 -3.27
C THR A 34 -6.14 -7.92 -4.63
N PRO A 35 -5.07 -8.51 -5.22
CA PRO A 35 -5.20 -9.27 -6.46
C PRO A 35 -6.25 -10.36 -6.37
N PHE A 36 -6.46 -11.00 -5.20
CA PHE A 36 -7.46 -12.05 -5.02
C PHE A 36 -8.91 -11.55 -5.08
N ALA A 37 -9.14 -10.24 -4.98
CA ALA A 37 -10.47 -9.64 -5.08
C ALA A 37 -11.12 -9.86 -6.47
N TYR A 38 -10.33 -10.15 -7.51
CA TYR A 38 -10.87 -10.49 -8.84
C TYR A 38 -11.78 -11.73 -8.81
N THR A 39 -11.57 -12.65 -7.85
CA THR A 39 -12.35 -13.89 -7.69
C THR A 39 -13.81 -13.62 -7.36
N VAL A 40 -14.08 -12.53 -6.63
CA VAL A 40 -15.42 -12.05 -6.28
C VAL A 40 -15.93 -10.98 -7.25
N GLY A 41 -15.24 -10.78 -8.38
CA GLY A 41 -15.68 -9.89 -9.45
C GLY A 41 -15.34 -8.41 -9.26
N ILE A 42 -14.51 -8.06 -8.27
CA ILE A 42 -14.05 -6.68 -8.08
C ILE A 42 -13.11 -6.29 -9.24
N ALA A 43 -13.39 -5.13 -9.86
CA ALA A 43 -12.59 -4.60 -10.94
C ALA A 43 -11.34 -3.90 -10.40
N GLU A 44 -10.18 -4.53 -10.58
CA GLU A 44 -8.86 -3.99 -10.25
C GLU A 44 -7.81 -4.41 -11.31
N ILE A 45 -6.52 -4.20 -11.06
CA ILE A 45 -5.41 -4.47 -11.99
C ILE A 45 -5.43 -5.93 -12.51
N THR A 46 -5.59 -6.92 -11.63
CA THR A 46 -5.61 -8.34 -11.98
C THR A 46 -6.85 -8.71 -12.80
N LYS A 47 -8.01 -8.14 -12.49
CA LYS A 47 -9.22 -8.31 -13.29
C LYS A 47 -9.06 -7.72 -14.69
N GLN A 48 -8.41 -6.55 -14.80
CA GLN A 48 -8.12 -5.94 -16.09
C GLN A 48 -7.11 -6.77 -16.90
N ALA A 49 -6.07 -7.31 -16.23
CA ALA A 49 -5.11 -8.23 -16.83
C ALA A 49 -5.78 -9.51 -17.35
N MET A 50 -6.73 -10.07 -16.60
CA MET A 50 -7.52 -11.23 -17.01
C MET A 50 -8.39 -10.92 -18.24
N SER A 51 -9.07 -9.77 -18.25
CA SER A 51 -9.89 -9.32 -19.39
C SER A 51 -9.05 -9.15 -20.65
N LEU A 52 -7.89 -8.50 -20.54
CA LEU A 52 -6.98 -8.30 -21.66
C LEU A 52 -6.39 -9.62 -22.16
N THR A 53 -6.06 -10.55 -21.24
CA THR A 53 -5.56 -11.88 -21.58
C THR A 53 -6.60 -12.68 -22.35
N ALA A 54 -7.89 -12.58 -22.01
CA ALA A 54 -8.96 -13.27 -22.71
C ALA A 54 -9.11 -12.82 -24.18
N ILE A 55 -8.80 -11.55 -24.47
CA ILE A 55 -8.91 -10.98 -25.83
C ILE A 55 -7.63 -11.23 -26.64
N THR A 56 -6.46 -11.08 -26.01
CA THR A 56 -5.14 -11.12 -26.69
C THR A 56 -4.52 -12.51 -26.71
N LEU A 57 -5.04 -13.45 -25.90
CA LEU A 57 -4.50 -14.79 -25.68
C LEU A 57 -3.04 -14.81 -25.19
N ASN A 58 -2.55 -13.70 -24.63
CA ASN A 58 -1.15 -13.51 -24.23
C ASN A 58 -0.98 -13.32 -22.72
N GLY A 59 -1.32 -14.36 -21.95
CA GLY A 59 -1.39 -14.26 -20.48
C GLY A 59 -0.04 -13.99 -19.81
N VAL A 60 1.04 -14.64 -20.28
CA VAL A 60 2.36 -14.53 -19.64
C VAL A 60 2.85 -13.08 -19.62
N GLN A 61 2.80 -12.39 -20.77
CA GLN A 61 3.28 -11.01 -20.86
C GLN A 61 2.40 -10.06 -20.05
N ILE A 62 1.08 -10.24 -20.11
CA ILE A 62 0.12 -9.37 -19.42
C ILE A 62 0.21 -9.52 -17.90
N TYR A 63 0.23 -10.75 -17.38
CA TYR A 63 0.36 -10.96 -15.94
C TYR A 63 1.73 -10.54 -15.40
N THR A 64 2.80 -10.68 -16.20
CA THR A 64 4.12 -10.15 -15.84
C THR A 64 4.09 -8.64 -15.71
N LEU A 65 3.48 -7.93 -16.68
CA LEU A 65 3.31 -6.48 -16.61
C LEU A 65 2.45 -6.06 -15.41
N ALA A 66 1.37 -6.78 -15.12
CA ALA A 66 0.55 -6.55 -13.93
C ALA A 66 1.39 -6.71 -12.64
N GLY A 67 2.20 -7.76 -12.54
CA GLY A 67 3.12 -7.96 -11.41
C GLY A 67 4.15 -6.83 -11.25
N VAL A 68 4.71 -6.36 -12.37
CA VAL A 68 5.61 -5.19 -12.37
C VAL A 68 4.88 -3.93 -11.89
N LEU A 69 3.63 -3.71 -12.29
CA LEU A 69 2.82 -2.59 -11.81
C LEU A 69 2.60 -2.65 -10.29
N TYR A 70 2.22 -3.82 -9.75
CA TYR A 70 2.11 -4.00 -8.29
C TYR A 70 3.44 -3.72 -7.58
N PHE A 71 4.56 -4.18 -8.15
CA PHE A 71 5.88 -3.94 -7.59
C PHE A 71 6.25 -2.45 -7.59
N ILE A 72 5.95 -1.72 -8.68
CA ILE A 72 6.17 -0.27 -8.75
C ILE A 72 5.34 0.44 -7.69
N ILE A 73 4.05 0.10 -7.55
CA ILE A 73 3.16 0.68 -6.53
C ILE A 73 3.74 0.44 -5.13
N TYR A 74 4.14 -0.79 -4.83
CA TYR A 74 4.78 -1.15 -3.57
C TYR A 74 6.05 -0.32 -3.32
N LYS A 75 6.97 -0.27 -4.30
CA LYS A 75 8.24 0.45 -4.16
C LYS A 75 8.03 1.95 -3.97
N VAL A 76 7.14 2.57 -4.73
CA VAL A 76 6.80 4.00 -4.58
C VAL A 76 6.28 4.25 -3.17
N PHE A 77 5.35 3.43 -2.69
CA PHE A 77 4.81 3.58 -1.34
C PHE A 77 5.88 3.40 -0.26
N THR A 78 6.70 2.35 -0.34
CA THR A 78 7.79 2.11 0.63
C THR A 78 8.84 3.22 0.61
N LEU A 79 9.16 3.79 -0.56
CA LEU A 79 10.09 4.92 -0.67
C LEU A 79 9.51 6.18 -0.01
N LEU A 80 8.25 6.51 -0.30
CA LEU A 80 7.56 7.65 0.34
C LEU A 80 7.51 7.44 1.85
N ALA A 81 7.10 6.26 2.29
CA ALA A 81 7.05 5.88 3.69
C ALA A 81 8.42 5.99 4.37
N GLY A 82 9.50 5.57 3.73
CA GLY A 82 10.86 5.71 4.26
C GLY A 82 11.33 7.16 4.37
N VAL A 83 10.91 8.05 3.45
CA VAL A 83 11.17 9.49 3.57
C VAL A 83 10.40 10.09 4.75
N PHE A 84 9.14 9.71 4.94
CA PHE A 84 8.35 10.11 6.10
C PHE A 84 8.97 9.58 7.39
N GLU A 85 9.35 8.31 7.45
CA GLU A 85 10.00 7.70 8.62
C GLU A 85 11.29 8.45 8.96
N LYS A 86 12.15 8.76 7.98
CA LYS A 86 13.40 9.50 8.21
C LYS A 86 13.17 10.90 8.78
N LYS A 87 12.06 11.56 8.41
CA LYS A 87 11.67 12.86 8.97
C LYS A 87 11.21 12.77 10.43
N TYR A 88 10.60 11.64 10.81
CA TYR A 88 10.09 11.41 12.17
C TYR A 88 11.04 10.58 13.04
N ARG A 89 12.10 9.98 12.50
CA ARG A 89 13.09 9.19 13.25
C ARG A 89 14.15 10.10 13.86
N ILE A 90 13.84 10.66 15.03
CA ILE A 90 14.82 11.22 15.96
C ILE A 90 15.66 10.06 16.50
N SER A 91 16.98 10.14 16.28
CA SER A 91 18.00 9.37 16.98
C SER A 91 18.03 9.70 18.47
#